data_AF-A0A820GKC7-F1
#
_entry.id   AF-A0A820GKC7-F1
#
_cell.length_a   1.000
_cell.length_b   1.000
_cell.length_c   1.000
_cell.angle_alpha   90.00
_cell.angle_beta   90.00
_cell.angle_gamma   90.00
#
_symmetry.space_group_name_H-M   'P 1'
#
loop_
_entity.id
_entity.type
_entity.pdbx_description
1 polymer ?
#
loop_
_entity_poly.entity_id
_entity_poly.type
_entity_poly.pdbx_seq_one_letter_code
_entity_poly.pdbx_strand_id
1 'polypeptide(L)'
;MSIEQNLLINIIDQIVLLDENFSSNDLNAIRTFKSTAASSSNSSTNSLLQILPVSVQRQVNEYLNEIIEQLVLCTGVNTKSQLPNTIS
;
A
#
# COMPACT_ATOMS: atom_id res chain seq x y z
N MET A 1 4.24 5.12 15.31
CA MET A 1 3.73 4.84 13.96
C MET A 1 3.86 6.11 13.14
N SER A 2 4.43 6.03 11.93
CA SER A 2 4.60 7.18 11.05
C SER A 2 3.31 7.50 10.26
N ILE A 3 3.22 8.71 9.70
CA ILE A 3 2.10 9.10 8.81
C ILE A 3 2.02 8.18 7.60
N GLU A 4 3.17 7.81 7.03
CA GLU A 4 3.26 6.90 5.87
C GLU A 4 2.69 5.52 6.18
N GLN A 5 3.02 4.97 7.36
CA GLN A 5 2.49 3.68 7.82
C GLN A 5 0.96 3.74 8.01
N ASN A 6 0.46 4.81 8.61
CA ASN A 6 -0.98 5.04 8.77
C ASN A 6 -1.71 5.12 7.43
N LEU A 7 -1.15 5.87 6.47
CA LEU A 7 -1.73 5.98 5.13
C LEU A 7 -1.77 4.61 4.43
N LEU A 8 -0.68 3.85 4.51
CA LEU A 8 -0.60 2.53 3.90
C LEU A 8 -1.61 1.55 4.51
N ILE A 9 -1.77 1.55 5.84
CA ILE A 9 -2.79 0.72 6.52
C ILE A 9 -4.19 1.09 6.00
N ASN A 10 -4.52 2.37 5.92
CA ASN A 10 -5.82 2.83 5.44
C ASN A 10 -6.10 2.41 3.99
N ILE A 11 -5.09 2.45 3.12
CA ILE A 11 -5.21 1.99 1.73
C ILE A 11 -5.50 0.49 1.69
N ILE A 12 -4.76 -0.31 2.45
CA ILE A 12 -4.97 -1.76 2.51
C ILE A 12 -6.35 -2.09 3.07
N ASP A 13 -6.83 -1.35 4.06
CA ASP A 13 -8.20 -1.48 4.58
C ASP A 13 -9.24 -1.23 3.50
N GLN A 14 -9.08 -0.17 2.70
CA GLN A 14 -9.99 0.12 1.59
C GLN A 14 -9.96 -0.97 0.52
N ILE A 15 -8.77 -1.46 0.15
CA ILE A 15 -8.62 -2.53 -0.83
C ILE A 15 -9.33 -3.80 -0.36
N VAL A 16 -9.18 -4.21 0.90
CA VAL A 16 -9.87 -5.38 1.46
C VAL A 16 -11.39 -5.23 1.44
N LEU A 17 -11.91 -4.01 1.60
CA LEU A 17 -13.34 -3.75 1.52
C LEU A 17 -13.87 -3.77 0.08
N LEU A 18 -13.03 -3.43 -0.89
CA LEU A 18 -13.41 -3.29 -2.30
C LEU A 18 -13.21 -4.59 -3.10
N ASP A 19 -12.27 -5.45 -2.71
CA ASP A 19 -12.00 -6.71 -3.40
C ASP A 19 -12.37 -7.92 -2.53
N GLU A 20 -13.49 -8.55 -2.88
CA GLU A 20 -13.98 -9.75 -2.21
C GLU A 20 -13.19 -11.03 -2.59
N ASN A 21 -12.24 -10.95 -3.53
CA ASN A 21 -11.55 -12.12 -4.08
C ASN A 21 -10.26 -12.51 -3.33
N PHE A 22 -9.99 -11.93 -2.16
CA PHE A 22 -8.82 -12.31 -1.38
C PHE A 22 -8.91 -13.74 -0.85
N SER A 23 -7.86 -14.52 -1.08
CA SER A 23 -7.73 -15.84 -0.48
C SER A 23 -7.52 -15.73 1.03
N SER A 24 -7.77 -16.81 1.77
CA SER A 24 -7.46 -16.85 3.21
C SER A 24 -5.98 -16.58 3.52
N ASN A 25 -5.08 -16.92 2.59
CA ASN A 25 -3.65 -16.63 2.72
C ASN A 25 -3.37 -15.13 2.58
N ASP A 26 -4.02 -14.45 1.64
CA ASP A 26 -3.89 -13.00 1.47
C ASP A 26 -4.39 -12.27 2.72
N LEU A 27 -5.57 -12.63 3.22
CA LEU A 27 -6.14 -12.06 4.43
C LEU A 27 -5.25 -12.28 5.66
N ASN A 28 -4.59 -13.44 5.76
CA ASN A 28 -3.66 -13.71 6.86
C ASN A 28 -2.37 -12.87 6.77
N ALA A 29 -1.85 -12.68 5.56
CA ALA A 29 -0.68 -11.82 5.34
C ALA A 29 -1.02 -10.35 5.63
N ILE A 30 -2.22 -9.89 5.25
CA ILE A 30 -2.72 -8.55 5.58
C ILE A 30 -2.86 -8.36 7.10
N ARG A 31 -3.35 -9.37 7.82
CA ARG A 31 -3.42 -9.33 9.30
C ARG A 31 -2.02 -9.24 9.91
N THR A 32 -1.07 -10.01 9.40
CA THR A 32 0.33 -9.97 9.83
C THR A 32 0.93 -8.60 9.59
N PHE A 33 0.75 -8.05 8.39
CA PHE A 33 1.16 -6.70 8.02
C PHE A 33 0.66 -5.66 9.04
N LYS A 34 -0.65 -5.64 9.33
CA LYS A 34 -1.26 -4.68 10.27
C LYS A 34 -0.68 -4.81 11.67
N SER A 35 -0.48 -6.03 12.14
CA SER A 35 0.09 -6.31 13.46
C SER A 35 1.55 -5.84 13.55
N THR A 36 2.34 -6.08 12.50
CA THR A 36 3.73 -5.62 12.43
C THR A 36 3.82 -4.10 12.32
N ALA A 37 2.98 -3.47 11.51
CA ALA A 37 2.91 -2.02 11.38
C ALA A 37 2.50 -1.34 12.71
N ALA A 38 1.54 -1.93 13.43
CA ALA A 38 1.12 -1.50 14.76
C ALA A 38 2.23 -1.59 15.81
N SER A 39 3.05 -2.64 15.73
CA SER A 39 4.09 -2.93 16.73
C SER A 39 5.41 -2.22 16.45
N SER A 40 5.66 -1.81 15.20
CA SER A 40 6.95 -1.30 14.79
C SER A 40 6.92 0.20 14.47
N SER A 41 7.32 1.00 15.46
CA SER A 41 7.50 2.46 15.33
C SER A 41 8.46 2.88 14.20
N ASN A 42 9.44 2.04 13.85
CA ASN A 42 10.57 2.39 12.98
C ASN A 42 10.73 1.47 11.74
N SER A 43 9.73 0.65 11.39
CA SER A 43 9.85 -0.16 10.18
C SER A 43 9.58 0.70 8.96
N SER A 44 10.48 0.67 7.97
CA SER A 44 10.20 1.32 6.69
C SER A 44 8.93 0.72 6.06
N THR A 45 8.16 1.55 5.35
CA THR A 45 6.99 1.09 4.59
C THR A 45 7.36 0.02 3.56
N ASN A 46 8.55 0.11 2.94
CA ASN A 46 9.07 -0.90 2.03
C ASN A 46 9.26 -2.27 2.71
N SER A 47 9.80 -2.31 3.94
CA SER A 47 9.94 -3.55 4.70
C SER A 47 8.58 -4.15 5.06
N LEU A 48 7.59 -3.32 5.36
CA LEU A 48 6.23 -3.76 5.67
C LEU A 48 5.53 -4.32 4.42
N LEU A 49 5.68 -3.66 3.27
CA LEU A 49 5.09 -4.11 2.00
C LEU A 49 5.54 -5.53 1.60
N GLN A 50 6.78 -5.92 1.93
CA GLN A 50 7.29 -7.27 1.66
C GLN A 50 6.56 -8.39 2.43
N ILE A 51 5.82 -8.06 3.49
CA ILE A 51 4.98 -9.03 4.23
C ILE A 51 3.77 -9.44 3.38
N LEU A 52 3.32 -8.55 2.50
CA LEU A 52 2.14 -8.79 1.68
C LEU A 52 2.47 -9.73 0.51
N PRO A 53 1.53 -10.58 0.07
CA PRO A 53 1.69 -11.36 -1.15
C PRO A 53 1.79 -10.44 -2.37
N VAL A 54 2.43 -10.93 -3.44
CA VAL A 54 2.64 -10.15 -4.68
C VAL A 54 1.32 -9.66 -5.28
N SER A 55 0.25 -10.45 -5.19
CA SER A 55 -1.11 -10.07 -5.61
C SER A 55 -1.61 -8.81 -4.90
N VAL A 56 -1.50 -8.79 -3.57
CA VAL A 56 -1.90 -7.66 -2.72
C VAL A 56 -0.99 -6.46 -2.96
N GLN A 57 0.32 -6.66 -3.09
CA GLN A 57 1.26 -5.58 -3.41
C GLN A 57 0.91 -4.92 -4.74
N ARG A 58 0.55 -5.71 -5.77
CA ARG A 58 0.15 -5.19 -7.08
C ARG A 58 -1.09 -4.31 -6.97
N GLN A 59 -2.12 -4.76 -6.26
CA GLN A 59 -3.35 -3.98 -6.07
C GLN A 59 -3.12 -2.71 -5.26
N VAL A 60 -2.27 -2.76 -4.23
CA VAL A 60 -1.85 -1.57 -3.47
C VAL A 60 -1.17 -0.56 -4.39
N ASN A 61 -0.27 -1.00 -5.27
CA ASN A 61 0.38 -0.12 -6.24
C ASN A 61 -0.59 0.44 -7.28
N GLU A 62 -1.54 -0.36 -7.78
CA GLU A 62 -2.58 0.11 -8.71
C GLU A 62 -3.43 1.20 -8.07
N TYR A 63 -3.91 0.97 -6.84
CA TYR A 63 -4.73 1.94 -6.12
C TYR A 63 -3.96 3.22 -5.76
N LEU A 64 -2.68 3.08 -5.35
CA LEU A 64 -1.80 4.23 -5.12
C LEU A 64 -1.61 5.05 -6.39
N ASN A 65 -1.40 4.40 -7.54
CA ASN A 65 -1.27 5.08 -8.82
C ASN A 65 -2.56 5.82 -9.19
N GLU A 66 -3.73 5.21 -9.00
CA GLU A 66 -5.01 5.89 -9.24
C GLU A 66 -5.19 7.13 -8.35
N ILE A 67 -4.87 7.03 -7.06
CA ILE A 67 -4.90 8.18 -6.14
C ILE A 67 -3.93 9.27 -6.62
N ILE A 68 -2.70 8.90 -7.00
CA ILE A 68 -1.70 9.84 -7.49
C ILE A 68 -2.21 10.53 -8.77
N GLU A 69 -2.78 9.79 -9.72
CA GLU A 69 -3.33 10.36 -10.95
C GLU A 69 -4.48 11.33 -10.66
N GLN A 70 -5.39 10.99 -9.74
CA GLN A 70 -6.44 11.91 -9.31
C GLN A 70 -5.88 13.16 -8.63
N LEU A 71 -4.86 13.03 -7.77
CA LEU A 71 -4.20 14.17 -7.14
C LEU A 71 -3.51 15.08 -8.17
N VAL A 72 -2.83 14.51 -9.17
CA VAL A 72 -2.22 15.25 -10.28
C VAL A 72 -3.29 16.03 -11.04
N LEU A 73 -4.43 15.41 -11.34
CA LEU A 73 -5.56 16.06 -12.01
C LEU A 73 -6.16 17.20 -11.17
N CYS A 74 -6.31 16.99 -9.86
CA CYS A 74 -6.90 17.99 -8.96
C CYS A 74 -5.95 19.16 -8.63
N THR A 75 -4.64 18.93 -8.61
CA THR A 75 -3.64 19.94 -8.20
C THR A 75 -2.85 20.55 -9.36
N GLY A 76 -2.91 19.94 -10.56
CA GLY A 76 -2.08 20.31 -11.70
C GLY A 76 -0.59 20.00 -11.53
N VAL A 77 -0.18 19.34 -10.43
CA VAL A 77 1.22 19.00 -10.15
C VAL A 77 1.51 17.61 -10.73
N ASN A 78 2.32 17.55 -11.79
CA ASN A 78 2.72 16.29 -12.41
C ASN A 78 3.85 15.60 -11.59
N THR A 79 3.48 14.63 -10.75
CA THR A 79 4.40 13.88 -9.88
C THR A 79 5.00 12.62 -10.53
N LYS A 80 4.70 12.32 -11.82
CA LYS A 80 5.24 11.13 -12.53
C LYS A 80 6.78 11.11 -12.61
N SER A 81 7.46 12.21 -12.27
CA SER A 81 8.93 12.29 -12.22
C SER A 81 9.58 11.75 -10.93
N GLN A 82 8.82 11.31 -9.91
CA GLN A 82 9.39 11.01 -8.59
C GLN A 82 9.24 9.55 -8.11
N LEU A 83 8.64 8.64 -8.90
CA LEU A 83 8.75 7.22 -8.54
C LEU A 83 10.18 6.73 -8.78
N PRO A 84 10.85 6.10 -7.79
CA PRO A 84 12.08 5.38 -8.05
C PRO A 84 11.75 4.25 -9.04
N ASN A 85 12.42 4.26 -10.20
CA ASN A 85 12.49 3.12 -11.08
C ASN A 85 13.12 1.94 -10.32
N THR A 86 12.30 1.13 -9.70
CA THR A 86 12.70 -0.18 -9.20
C THR A 86 11.67 -1.17 -9.69
N ILE A 87 11.92 -1.70 -10.88
CA ILE A 87 12.08 -3.14 -11.17
C ILE A 87 12.72 -3.21 -12.57
N SER A 88 13.94 -3.73 -12.64
CA SER A 88 14.55 -4.27 -13.85
C SER A 88 14.83 -5.75 -13.63
#